data_AF-A0A3L7X6S8-F1
#
_entry.id   AF-A0A3L7X6S8-F1
#
_cell.length_a   1.000
_cell.length_b   1.000
_cell.length_c   1.000
_cell.angle_alpha   90.00
_cell.angle_beta   90.00
_cell.angle_gamma   90.00
#
_symmetry.space_group_name_H-M   'P 1'
#
loop_
_entity.id
_entity.type
_entity.pdbx_description
1 polymer ?
#
loop_
_entity_poly.entity_id
_entity_poly.type
_entity_poly.pdbx_seq_one_letter_code
_entity_poly.pdbx_strand_id
1 'polypeptide(L)'
;MPRAMRSAEAGAVALFLVLALAYTASIGLRATNGSAVTGDEPFYLVTTQSLIEDRDFDLRQQYASESYRSWFDYGPPLWTQSGPLPDGRVLSPHDPGLAVYLVPGFALAGLEGAQAQLLLTAALTFTLTFLLIARETGAARLAWCATLAVGLSATAFVYATEVYPEVPAALCLVASLLVLRAPTLTMSRVIAIALLITGMAWLGVKYLPLGAILGGVALLRAEGRARTALVALAVVAGATYVAGHLALFGALTPYNSNLVYDGASTAEVLERHLSIPGRAYRLVGL
;
A
#
# COMPACT_ATOMS: atom_id res chain seq x y z
N MET A 1 20.70 -14.47 25.84
CA MET A 1 19.73 -14.26 24.73
C MET A 1 18.30 -13.92 25.16
N PRO A 2 17.66 -14.60 26.15
CA PRO A 2 16.24 -14.35 26.47
C PRO A 2 15.94 -12.93 27.00
N ARG A 3 16.85 -12.37 27.82
CA ARG A 3 16.67 -11.04 28.44
C ARG A 3 16.78 -9.89 27.43
N ALA A 4 17.67 -10.02 26.42
CA ALA A 4 17.84 -9.04 25.35
C ALA A 4 16.66 -9.05 24.36
N MET A 5 16.08 -10.23 24.10
CA MET A 5 14.86 -10.35 23.28
C MET A 5 13.65 -9.73 23.98
N ARG A 6 13.44 -10.03 25.28
CA ARG A 6 12.36 -9.42 26.07
C ARG A 6 12.47 -7.89 26.14
N SER A 7 13.69 -7.34 26.21
CA SER A 7 13.88 -5.88 26.16
C SER A 7 13.57 -5.27 24.79
N ALA A 8 13.80 -6.00 23.70
CA ALA A 8 13.45 -5.53 22.36
C ALA A 8 11.92 -5.56 22.13
N GLU A 9 11.22 -6.57 22.66
CA GLU A 9 9.76 -6.64 22.60
C GLU A 9 9.10 -5.49 23.38
N ALA A 10 9.55 -5.22 24.60
CA ALA A 10 9.09 -4.06 25.37
C ALA A 10 9.42 -2.74 24.66
N GLY A 11 10.62 -2.63 24.07
CA GLY A 11 11.02 -1.47 23.26
C GLY A 11 10.14 -1.28 22.02
N ALA A 12 9.70 -2.36 21.38
CA ALA A 12 8.79 -2.32 20.23
C ALA A 12 7.41 -1.79 20.62
N VAL A 13 6.85 -2.27 21.73
CA VAL A 13 5.56 -1.76 22.25
C VAL A 13 5.67 -0.26 22.57
N ALA A 14 6.73 0.16 23.26
CA ALA A 14 6.96 1.57 23.55
C ALA A 14 7.11 2.41 22.28
N LEU A 15 7.87 1.93 21.29
CA LEU A 15 8.06 2.62 20.02
C LEU A 15 6.75 2.77 19.25
N PHE A 16 5.97 1.69 19.18
CA PHE A 16 4.65 1.69 18.55
C PHE A 16 3.74 2.72 19.20
N LEU A 17 3.64 2.74 20.53
CA LEU A 17 2.77 3.68 21.24
C LEU A 17 3.20 5.13 21.03
N VAL A 18 4.51 5.41 21.08
CA VAL A 18 5.04 6.76 20.84
C VAL A 18 4.75 7.23 19.42
N LEU A 19 5.06 6.41 18.41
CA LEU A 19 4.81 6.76 17.01
C LEU A 19 3.32 6.83 16.69
N ALA A 20 2.51 5.90 17.20
CA ALA A 20 1.06 5.91 17.02
C ALA A 20 0.45 7.19 17.62
N LEU A 21 0.88 7.60 18.82
CA LEU A 21 0.41 8.86 19.41
C LEU A 21 0.87 10.08 18.60
N ALA A 22 2.14 10.11 18.19
CA ALA A 22 2.69 11.22 17.40
C ALA A 22 1.98 11.36 16.04
N TYR A 23 1.74 10.25 15.36
CA TYR A 23 1.04 10.21 14.07
C TYR A 23 -0.45 10.48 14.22
N THR A 24 -1.16 9.90 15.18
CA THR A 24 -2.60 10.20 15.37
C THR A 24 -2.85 11.65 15.76
N ALA A 25 -1.89 12.33 16.40
CA ALA A 25 -1.95 13.78 16.63
C ALA A 25 -1.91 14.63 15.34
N SER A 26 -1.59 14.02 14.19
CA SER A 26 -1.59 14.67 12.88
C SER A 26 -2.89 14.47 12.07
N ILE A 27 -3.88 13.75 12.62
CA ILE A 27 -5.22 13.66 12.01
C ILE A 27 -5.80 15.08 11.89
N GLY A 28 -6.38 15.38 10.72
CA GLY A 28 -6.91 16.70 10.40
C GLY A 28 -5.87 17.69 9.86
N LEU A 29 -4.58 17.32 9.77
CA LEU A 29 -3.64 18.06 8.93
C LEU A 29 -4.14 18.05 7.48
N ARG A 30 -4.16 19.23 6.88
CA ARG A 30 -4.66 19.42 5.52
C ARG A 30 -3.52 19.24 4.52
N ALA A 31 -3.77 18.50 3.45
CA ALA A 31 -2.82 18.35 2.36
C ALA A 31 -2.52 19.70 1.66
N THR A 32 -3.52 20.58 1.56
CA THR A 32 -3.35 21.95 1.04
C THR A 32 -4.21 22.96 1.81
N ASN A 33 -4.00 24.26 1.56
CA ASN A 33 -4.89 25.30 2.08
C ASN A 33 -6.34 25.11 1.66
N GLY A 34 -6.60 24.47 0.51
CA GLY A 34 -7.94 24.34 -0.07
C GLY A 34 -8.61 22.99 0.14
N SER A 35 -7.90 21.95 0.58
CA SER A 35 -8.43 20.58 0.66
C SER A 35 -7.71 19.73 1.70
N ALA A 36 -8.46 18.89 2.41
CA ALA A 36 -7.93 17.91 3.36
C ALA A 36 -7.07 16.84 2.68
N VAL A 37 -7.39 16.49 1.43
CA VAL A 37 -6.71 15.47 0.61
C VAL A 37 -6.34 16.03 -0.75
N THR A 38 -5.28 15.51 -1.38
CA THR A 38 -4.80 16.01 -2.69
C THR A 38 -4.21 14.89 -3.57
N GLY A 39 -3.77 15.25 -4.77
CA GLY A 39 -3.13 14.31 -5.69
C GLY A 39 -4.04 13.12 -6.01
N ASP A 40 -3.55 11.90 -5.78
CA ASP A 40 -4.30 10.67 -6.04
C ASP A 40 -5.18 10.22 -4.86
N GLU A 41 -5.04 10.83 -3.67
CA GLU A 41 -5.75 10.45 -2.45
C GLU A 41 -7.28 10.37 -2.62
N PRO A 42 -7.96 11.37 -3.24
CA PRO A 42 -9.42 11.32 -3.40
C PRO A 42 -9.89 10.11 -4.21
N PHE A 43 -9.07 9.60 -5.13
CA PHE A 43 -9.46 8.52 -6.03
C PHE A 43 -9.42 7.15 -5.34
N TYR A 44 -8.55 6.97 -4.35
CA TYR A 44 -8.61 5.81 -3.46
C TYR A 44 -9.81 5.87 -2.52
N LEU A 45 -10.11 7.06 -1.99
CA LEU A 45 -11.20 7.27 -1.04
C LEU A 45 -12.58 7.13 -1.69
N VAL A 46 -12.79 7.71 -2.89
CA VAL A 46 -14.07 7.56 -3.61
C VAL A 46 -14.32 6.11 -4.02
N THR A 47 -13.26 5.37 -4.37
CA THR A 47 -13.36 3.92 -4.62
C THR A 47 -13.69 3.16 -3.34
N THR A 48 -13.10 3.53 -2.20
CA THR A 48 -13.42 2.95 -0.90
C THR A 48 -14.88 3.21 -0.52
N GLN A 49 -15.37 4.42 -0.79
CA GLN A 49 -16.76 4.81 -0.55
C GLN A 49 -17.73 3.97 -1.41
N SER A 50 -17.47 3.84 -2.72
CA SER A 50 -18.25 2.99 -3.63
C SER A 50 -18.28 1.52 -3.15
N LEU A 51 -17.15 0.98 -2.70
CA LEU A 51 -17.10 -0.37 -2.12
C LEU A 51 -17.99 -0.55 -0.88
N ILE A 52 -18.19 0.49 -0.09
CA ILE A 52 -19.03 0.47 1.12
C ILE A 52 -20.51 0.63 0.75
N GLU A 53 -20.81 1.66 -0.05
CA GLU A 53 -22.17 2.09 -0.41
C GLU A 53 -22.80 1.17 -1.46
N ASP A 54 -22.07 0.88 -2.54
CA ASP A 54 -22.59 0.23 -3.76
C ASP A 54 -22.08 -1.21 -3.96
N ARG A 55 -21.03 -1.61 -3.22
CA ARG A 55 -20.40 -2.95 -3.31
C ARG A 55 -19.77 -3.26 -4.66
N ASP A 56 -19.35 -2.24 -5.40
CA ASP A 56 -18.60 -2.38 -6.63
C ASP A 56 -17.46 -1.35 -6.72
N PHE A 57 -16.85 -1.24 -7.90
CA PHE A 57 -15.76 -0.29 -8.19
C PHE A 57 -16.22 0.84 -9.12
N ASP A 58 -17.50 0.88 -9.50
CA ASP A 58 -18.03 1.81 -10.48
C ASP A 58 -18.40 3.14 -9.82
N LEU A 59 -17.66 4.19 -10.18
CA LEU A 59 -17.73 5.49 -9.53
C LEU A 59 -18.86 6.39 -10.06
N ARG A 60 -19.64 5.92 -11.05
CA ARG A 60 -20.72 6.72 -11.66
C ARG A 60 -21.69 7.29 -10.63
N GLN A 61 -22.04 6.50 -9.63
CA GLN A 61 -22.98 6.93 -8.58
C GLN A 61 -22.38 8.02 -7.71
N GLN A 62 -21.13 7.84 -7.24
CA GLN A 62 -20.42 8.82 -6.42
C GLN A 62 -20.24 10.15 -7.17
N TYR A 63 -19.99 10.12 -8.48
CA TYR A 63 -19.93 11.32 -9.30
C TYR A 63 -21.30 11.96 -9.55
N ALA A 64 -22.33 11.17 -9.82
CA ALA A 64 -23.67 11.69 -10.10
C ALA A 64 -24.33 12.33 -8.87
N SER A 65 -24.13 11.76 -7.68
CA SER A 65 -24.69 12.29 -6.43
C SER A 65 -23.73 13.20 -5.65
N GLU A 66 -22.49 13.36 -6.14
CA GLU A 66 -21.40 14.06 -5.45
C GLU A 66 -21.19 13.57 -3.98
N SER A 67 -21.37 12.27 -3.71
CA SER A 67 -21.30 11.74 -2.33
C SER A 67 -19.92 11.87 -1.69
N TYR A 68 -18.87 12.04 -2.51
CA TYR A 68 -17.51 12.35 -2.07
C TYR A 68 -17.42 13.67 -1.30
N ARG A 69 -18.38 14.60 -1.44
CA ARG A 69 -18.39 15.87 -0.69
C ARG A 69 -18.51 15.71 0.82
N SER A 70 -18.89 14.53 1.30
CA SER A 70 -18.87 14.20 2.72
C SER A 70 -17.46 14.25 3.34
N TRP A 71 -16.40 14.12 2.53
CA TRP A 71 -15.01 14.14 2.98
C TRP A 71 -14.05 14.93 2.07
N PHE A 72 -14.44 15.21 0.82
CA PHE A 72 -13.69 16.04 -0.11
C PHE A 72 -14.18 17.48 -0.04
N ASP A 73 -13.43 18.33 0.65
CA ASP A 73 -13.81 19.70 0.99
C ASP A 73 -13.20 20.77 0.06
N TYR A 74 -12.65 20.34 -1.08
CA TYR A 74 -12.26 21.26 -2.14
C TYR A 74 -13.49 21.87 -2.81
N GLY A 75 -13.43 23.16 -3.13
CA GLY A 75 -14.58 23.90 -3.68
C GLY A 75 -15.10 23.31 -5.00
N PRO A 76 -14.23 23.20 -6.04
CA PRO A 76 -14.57 22.54 -7.29
C PRO A 76 -14.96 21.05 -7.12
N PRO A 77 -15.86 20.52 -7.97
CA PRO A 77 -16.17 19.09 -8.00
C PRO A 77 -14.91 18.23 -8.22
N LEU A 78 -14.92 17.02 -7.66
CA LEU A 78 -13.87 16.05 -7.93
C LEU A 78 -13.92 15.65 -9.40
N TRP A 79 -12.81 15.86 -10.11
CA TRP A 79 -12.69 15.50 -11.51
C TRP A 79 -12.54 13.98 -11.69
N THR A 80 -12.65 13.48 -12.92
CA THR A 80 -12.48 12.05 -13.26
C THR A 80 -11.10 11.79 -13.85
N GLN A 81 -10.32 10.87 -13.27
CA GLN A 81 -9.02 10.46 -13.82
C GLN A 81 -9.10 9.48 -15.00
N SER A 82 -10.26 8.85 -15.18
CA SER A 82 -10.52 7.86 -16.23
C SER A 82 -11.72 8.27 -17.07
N GLY A 83 -11.68 7.89 -18.35
CA GLY A 83 -12.87 7.90 -19.20
C GLY A 83 -13.80 6.72 -18.88
N PRO A 84 -15.05 6.73 -19.39
CA PRO A 84 -15.92 5.57 -19.27
C PRO A 84 -15.34 4.38 -20.07
N LEU A 85 -15.40 3.20 -19.48
CA LEU A 85 -15.12 1.92 -20.14
C LEU A 85 -16.14 1.63 -21.25
N PRO A 86 -15.91 0.64 -22.13
CA PRO A 86 -16.87 0.25 -23.18
C PRO A 86 -18.26 -0.13 -22.67
N ASP A 87 -18.36 -0.62 -21.43
CA ASP A 87 -19.63 -0.95 -20.75
C ASP A 87 -20.25 0.24 -19.99
N GLY A 88 -19.62 1.41 -20.09
CA GLY A 88 -20.05 2.66 -19.49
C GLY A 88 -19.63 2.87 -18.03
N ARG A 89 -18.97 1.90 -17.38
CA ARG A 89 -18.47 2.08 -16.00
C ARG A 89 -17.35 3.11 -15.96
N VAL A 90 -17.21 3.82 -14.83
CA VAL A 90 -16.09 4.74 -14.58
C VAL A 90 -15.28 4.19 -13.41
N LEU A 91 -14.04 3.79 -13.67
CA LEU A 91 -13.15 3.22 -12.64
C LEU A 91 -12.02 4.18 -12.28
N SER A 92 -11.51 4.06 -11.05
CA SER A 92 -10.26 4.70 -10.66
C SER A 92 -9.09 4.03 -11.41
N PRO A 93 -8.15 4.78 -12.02
CA PRO A 93 -7.00 4.21 -12.72
C PRO A 93 -5.88 3.79 -11.75
N HIS A 94 -6.27 3.32 -10.58
CA HIS A 94 -5.39 2.84 -9.52
C HIS A 94 -5.75 1.41 -9.13
N ASP A 95 -4.75 0.69 -8.64
CA ASP A 95 -4.91 -0.66 -8.16
C ASP A 95 -5.89 -0.68 -6.95
N PRO A 96 -6.86 -1.62 -6.90
CA PRO A 96 -7.94 -1.58 -5.91
C PRO A 96 -7.50 -1.95 -4.49
N GLY A 97 -6.29 -2.48 -4.31
CA GLY A 97 -5.87 -3.05 -3.02
C GLY A 97 -5.82 -2.01 -1.89
N LEU A 98 -5.45 -0.75 -2.17
CA LEU A 98 -5.53 0.28 -1.14
C LEU A 98 -6.98 0.61 -0.78
N ALA A 99 -7.85 0.79 -1.78
CA ALA A 99 -9.25 1.09 -1.52
C ALA A 99 -9.93 0.00 -0.69
N VAL A 100 -9.68 -1.28 -1.02
CA VAL A 100 -10.15 -2.42 -0.23
C VAL A 100 -9.54 -2.42 1.17
N TYR A 101 -8.24 -2.10 1.30
CA TYR A 101 -7.57 -2.03 2.60
C TYR A 101 -8.23 -0.99 3.51
N LEU A 102 -8.61 0.19 2.99
CA LEU A 102 -9.15 1.31 3.77
C LEU A 102 -10.60 1.13 4.24
N VAL A 103 -11.33 0.14 3.71
CA VAL A 103 -12.76 -0.09 4.04
C VAL A 103 -13.04 -0.09 5.55
N PRO A 104 -12.28 -0.79 6.43
CA PRO A 104 -12.59 -0.83 7.85
C PRO A 104 -12.49 0.54 8.52
N GLY A 105 -11.41 1.29 8.26
CA GLY A 105 -11.23 2.63 8.81
C GLY A 105 -12.26 3.60 8.28
N PHE A 106 -12.49 3.60 6.96
CA PHE A 106 -13.42 4.51 6.33
C PHE A 106 -14.87 4.25 6.76
N ALA A 107 -15.29 2.99 6.91
CA ALA A 107 -16.62 2.66 7.39
C ALA A 107 -16.87 3.10 8.85
N LEU A 108 -15.82 3.21 9.67
CA LEU A 108 -15.94 3.61 11.07
C LEU A 108 -16.05 5.13 11.26
N ALA A 109 -15.30 5.92 10.49
CA ALA A 109 -15.21 7.37 10.70
C ALA A 109 -14.88 8.18 9.43
N GLY A 110 -15.20 7.68 8.23
CA GLY A 110 -14.90 8.34 6.97
C GLY A 110 -13.40 8.58 6.77
N LEU A 111 -13.04 9.76 6.28
CA LEU A 111 -11.65 10.15 6.03
C LEU A 111 -10.76 10.00 7.27
N GLU A 112 -11.21 10.48 8.43
CA GLU A 112 -10.41 10.41 9.66
C GLU A 112 -10.12 8.95 10.07
N GLY A 113 -11.08 8.05 9.87
CA GLY A 113 -10.88 6.62 10.14
C GLY A 113 -9.91 5.95 9.17
N ALA A 114 -9.96 6.31 7.88
CA ALA A 114 -8.99 5.86 6.88
C ALA A 114 -7.58 6.37 7.20
N GLN A 115 -7.44 7.64 7.57
CA GLN A 115 -6.17 8.23 8.02
C GLN A 115 -5.65 7.53 9.28
N ALA A 116 -6.50 7.36 10.31
CA ALA A 116 -6.11 6.66 11.53
C ALA A 116 -5.59 5.23 11.25
N GLN A 117 -6.25 4.50 10.34
CA GLN A 117 -5.80 3.19 9.91
C GLN A 117 -4.39 3.23 9.29
N LEU A 118 -4.11 4.17 8.38
CA LEU A 118 -2.79 4.31 7.76
C LEU A 118 -1.71 4.79 8.74
N LEU A 119 -2.03 5.71 9.63
CA LEU A 119 -1.13 6.21 10.67
C LEU A 119 -0.71 5.07 11.62
N LEU A 120 -1.66 4.20 12.02
CA LEU A 120 -1.36 3.00 12.80
C LEU A 120 -0.54 1.97 12.01
N THR A 121 -0.82 1.85 10.70
CA THR A 121 -0.02 1.02 9.78
C THR A 121 1.43 1.52 9.73
N ALA A 122 1.64 2.84 9.64
CA ALA A 122 2.96 3.46 9.63
C ALA A 122 3.72 3.18 10.94
N ALA A 123 3.07 3.40 12.09
CA ALA A 123 3.66 3.11 13.40
C ALA A 123 4.05 1.63 13.54
N LEU A 124 3.22 0.71 13.04
CA LEU A 124 3.52 -0.72 13.01
C LEU A 124 4.70 -1.02 12.08
N THR A 125 4.75 -0.45 10.89
CA THR A 125 5.85 -0.63 9.93
C THR A 125 7.19 -0.21 10.53
N PHE A 126 7.27 0.98 11.16
CA PHE A 126 8.49 1.41 11.84
C PHE A 126 8.85 0.49 13.00
N THR A 127 7.86 0.04 13.77
CA THR A 127 8.09 -0.89 14.88
C THR A 127 8.66 -2.23 14.42
N LEU A 128 8.11 -2.81 13.35
CA LEU A 128 8.64 -4.03 12.76
C LEU A 128 10.03 -3.82 12.14
N THR A 129 10.29 -2.64 11.58
CA THR A 129 11.61 -2.26 11.06
C THR A 129 12.63 -2.20 12.19
N PHE A 130 12.29 -1.60 13.33
CA PHE A 130 13.11 -1.63 14.54
C PHE A 130 13.43 -3.07 14.96
N LEU A 131 12.42 -3.94 15.04
CA LEU A 131 12.61 -5.34 15.41
C LEU A 131 13.53 -6.08 14.43
N LEU A 132 13.40 -5.81 13.13
CA LEU A 132 14.27 -6.37 12.11
C LEU A 132 15.73 -5.92 12.34
N ILE A 133 15.97 -4.61 12.44
CA ILE A 133 17.31 -4.05 12.63
C ILE A 133 17.95 -4.54 13.93
N ALA A 134 17.18 -4.56 15.04
CA ALA A 134 17.67 -5.03 16.33
C ALA A 134 18.08 -6.51 16.28
N ARG A 135 17.36 -7.34 15.51
CA ARG A 135 17.70 -8.76 15.30
C ARG A 135 18.93 -8.95 14.42
N GLU A 136 19.11 -8.13 13.39
CA GLU A 136 20.27 -8.23 12.50
C GLU A 136 21.57 -7.73 13.14
N THR A 137 21.48 -6.64 13.91
CA THR A 137 22.67 -5.96 14.43
C THR A 137 23.02 -6.37 15.87
N GLY A 138 22.06 -6.91 16.62
CA GLY A 138 22.17 -7.09 18.07
C GLY A 138 22.20 -5.78 18.87
N ALA A 139 22.11 -4.61 18.21
CA ALA A 139 22.26 -3.29 18.81
C ALA A 139 20.91 -2.62 19.10
N ALA A 140 20.08 -3.26 19.92
CA ALA A 140 18.67 -2.86 20.13
C ALA A 140 18.48 -1.39 20.54
N ARG A 141 19.35 -0.83 21.40
CA ARG A 141 19.24 0.59 21.81
C ARG A 141 19.48 1.56 20.66
N LEU A 142 20.52 1.32 19.86
CA LEU A 142 20.83 2.16 18.70
C LEU A 142 19.76 2.01 17.62
N ALA A 143 19.30 0.78 17.37
CA ALA A 143 18.19 0.52 16.45
C ALA A 143 16.92 1.28 16.88
N TRP A 144 16.61 1.30 18.17
CA TRP A 144 15.45 2.02 18.70
C TRP A 144 15.59 3.53 18.50
N CYS A 145 16.72 4.12 18.91
CA CYS A 145 16.95 5.57 18.75
C CYS A 145 16.95 5.99 17.27
N ALA A 146 17.60 5.21 16.40
CA ALA A 146 17.64 5.49 14.97
C ALA A 146 16.25 5.38 14.33
N THR A 147 15.48 4.35 14.69
CA THR A 147 14.12 4.17 14.17
C THR A 147 13.19 5.28 14.66
N LEU A 148 13.30 5.70 15.93
CA LEU A 148 12.54 6.84 16.45
C LEU A 148 12.91 8.13 15.72
N ALA A 149 14.20 8.40 15.53
CA ALA A 149 14.67 9.61 14.84
C ALA A 149 14.15 9.67 13.39
N VAL A 150 14.19 8.56 12.66
CA VAL A 150 13.63 8.48 11.30
C VAL A 150 12.11 8.55 11.32
N GLY A 151 11.46 7.84 12.25
CA GLY A 151 10.00 7.83 12.38
C GLY A 151 9.41 9.19 12.76
N LEU A 152 10.16 10.05 13.46
CA LEU A 152 9.75 11.42 13.78
C LEU A 152 10.24 12.46 12.76
N SER A 153 10.85 12.04 11.66
CA SER A 153 11.26 12.95 10.59
C SER A 153 10.05 13.51 9.83
N ALA A 154 10.23 14.67 9.18
CA ALA A 154 9.20 15.26 8.32
C ALA A 154 8.73 14.29 7.23
N THR A 155 9.65 13.58 6.59
CA THR A 155 9.33 12.59 5.55
C THR A 155 8.43 11.47 6.10
N ALA A 156 8.73 10.95 7.29
CA ALA A 156 7.90 9.91 7.90
C ALA A 156 6.49 10.42 8.24
N PHE A 157 6.36 11.66 8.72
CA PHE A 157 5.06 12.28 8.98
C PHE A 157 4.24 12.47 7.71
N VAL A 158 4.84 12.92 6.61
CA VAL A 158 4.16 13.06 5.32
C VAL A 158 3.62 11.70 4.85
N TYR A 159 4.48 10.68 4.76
CA TYR A 159 4.04 9.34 4.34
C TYR A 159 3.04 8.69 5.29
N ALA A 160 3.04 9.04 6.58
CA ALA A 160 2.07 8.51 7.54
C ALA A 160 0.68 9.16 7.39
N THR A 161 0.61 10.42 6.91
CA THR A 161 -0.63 11.21 6.82
C THR A 161 -1.33 11.14 5.47
N GLU A 162 -0.59 10.91 4.39
CA GLU A 162 -1.18 10.83 3.05
C GLU A 162 -1.81 9.45 2.77
N VAL A 163 -2.93 9.44 2.04
CA VAL A 163 -3.65 8.22 1.66
C VAL A 163 -3.05 7.55 0.43
N TYR A 164 -1.98 6.78 0.64
CA TYR A 164 -1.23 6.10 -0.42
C TYR A 164 -0.81 4.65 -0.07
N PRO A 165 -0.54 3.79 -1.08
CA PRO A 165 -0.24 2.37 -0.88
C PRO A 165 1.15 2.11 -0.31
N GLU A 166 2.03 3.11 -0.26
CA GLU A 166 3.44 3.01 0.12
C GLU A 166 3.62 2.44 1.53
N VAL A 167 2.86 2.93 2.51
CA VAL A 167 2.95 2.49 3.90
C VAL A 167 2.46 1.04 4.08
N PRO A 168 1.27 0.63 3.57
CA PRO A 168 0.86 -0.77 3.54
C PRO A 168 1.84 -1.69 2.80
N ALA A 169 2.41 -1.24 1.68
CA ALA A 169 3.40 -2.01 0.91
C ALA A 169 4.71 -2.19 1.71
N ALA A 170 5.16 -1.13 2.39
CA ALA A 170 6.31 -1.20 3.29
C ALA A 170 6.07 -2.15 4.48
N LEU A 171 4.85 -2.18 5.04
CA LEU A 171 4.47 -3.16 6.05
C LEU A 171 4.63 -4.59 5.53
N CYS A 172 4.08 -4.86 4.34
CA CYS A 172 4.16 -6.18 3.71
C CYS A 172 5.61 -6.61 3.44
N LEU A 173 6.45 -5.68 2.99
CA LEU A 173 7.87 -5.89 2.75
C LEU A 173 8.61 -6.27 4.04
N VAL A 174 8.49 -5.44 5.08
CA VAL A 174 9.20 -5.66 6.36
C VAL A 174 8.72 -6.92 7.05
N ALA A 175 7.41 -7.19 7.03
CA ALA A 175 6.83 -8.43 7.54
C ALA A 175 7.36 -9.65 6.79
N SER A 176 7.47 -9.58 5.45
CA SER A 176 8.03 -10.67 4.63
C SER A 176 9.48 -10.94 4.99
N LEU A 177 10.29 -9.89 5.14
CA LEU A 177 11.68 -10.01 5.58
C LEU A 177 11.78 -10.68 6.95
N LEU A 178 10.97 -10.25 7.93
CA LEU A 178 10.92 -10.87 9.25
C LEU A 178 10.53 -12.35 9.22
N VAL A 179 9.56 -12.74 8.38
CA VAL A 179 9.17 -14.15 8.21
C VAL A 179 10.30 -14.96 7.58
N LEU A 180 10.97 -14.40 6.56
CA LEU A 180 12.11 -15.02 5.89
C LEU A 180 13.32 -15.23 6.81
N ARG A 181 13.45 -14.47 7.90
CA ARG A 181 14.52 -14.68 8.89
C ARG A 181 14.37 -15.96 9.71
N ALA A 182 13.21 -16.61 9.68
CA ALA A 182 13.05 -17.87 10.37
C ALA A 182 14.04 -18.95 9.85
N PRO A 183 14.52 -19.88 10.71
CA PRO A 183 15.44 -20.92 10.26
C PRO A 183 14.84 -21.80 9.16
N THR A 184 13.56 -22.14 9.29
CA THR A 184 12.81 -23.00 8.36
C THR A 184 11.53 -22.31 7.89
N LEU A 185 11.17 -22.50 6.62
CA LEU A 185 9.90 -22.01 6.06
C LEU A 185 8.83 -23.08 6.21
N THR A 186 8.08 -23.00 7.30
CA THR A 186 6.88 -23.83 7.55
C THR A 186 5.76 -23.45 6.57
N MET A 187 4.74 -24.31 6.45
CA MET A 187 3.58 -24.04 5.61
C MET A 187 2.91 -22.70 5.96
N SER A 188 2.73 -22.40 7.25
CA SER A 188 2.17 -21.13 7.71
C SER A 188 3.00 -19.91 7.27
N ARG A 189 4.33 -20.02 7.28
CA ARG A 189 5.23 -18.95 6.82
C ARG A 189 5.19 -18.77 5.31
N VAL A 190 5.11 -19.88 4.56
CA VAL A 190 4.91 -19.84 3.11
C VAL A 190 3.60 -19.16 2.74
N ILE A 191 2.50 -19.52 3.42
CA ILE A 191 1.20 -18.88 3.22
C ILE A 191 1.29 -17.38 3.56
N ALA A 192 1.92 -17.03 4.70
CA ALA A 192 2.09 -15.63 5.08
C ALA A 192 2.87 -14.83 4.02
N ILE A 193 4.01 -15.36 3.53
CA ILE A 193 4.80 -14.70 2.48
C ILE A 193 3.98 -14.56 1.20
N ALA A 194 3.27 -15.60 0.77
CA ALA A 194 2.44 -15.55 -0.42
C ALA A 194 1.34 -14.49 -0.31
N LEU A 195 0.67 -14.39 0.84
CA LEU A 195 -0.34 -13.37 1.11
C LEU A 195 0.26 -11.96 1.10
N LEU A 196 1.43 -11.75 1.72
CA LEU A 196 2.10 -10.44 1.74
C LEU A 196 2.54 -10.00 0.34
N ILE A 197 3.12 -10.91 -0.47
CA ILE A 197 3.51 -10.63 -1.85
C ILE A 197 2.28 -10.33 -2.71
N THR A 198 1.21 -11.10 -2.54
CA THR A 198 -0.06 -10.88 -3.26
C THR A 198 -0.67 -9.53 -2.86
N GLY A 199 -0.65 -9.18 -1.57
CA GLY A 199 -1.07 -7.87 -1.08
C GLY A 199 -0.29 -6.73 -1.74
N MET A 200 1.04 -6.85 -1.82
CA MET A 200 1.88 -5.86 -2.52
C MET A 200 1.51 -5.72 -4.00
N ALA A 201 1.23 -6.83 -4.70
CA ALA A 201 0.81 -6.80 -6.10
C ALA A 201 -0.48 -5.98 -6.29
N TRP A 202 -1.48 -6.20 -5.44
CA TRP A 202 -2.76 -5.48 -5.48
C TRP A 202 -2.69 -4.05 -4.92
N LEU A 203 -1.62 -3.68 -4.22
CA LEU A 203 -1.36 -2.29 -3.81
C LEU A 203 -0.76 -1.45 -4.95
N GLY A 204 -0.22 -2.10 -5.98
CA GLY A 204 0.37 -1.41 -7.11
C GLY A 204 1.33 -2.28 -7.92
N VAL A 205 1.20 -2.24 -9.25
CA VAL A 205 2.16 -2.86 -10.21
C VAL A 205 3.62 -2.53 -9.88
N LYS A 206 3.91 -1.32 -9.37
CA LYS A 206 5.26 -0.87 -9.01
C LYS A 206 5.93 -1.71 -7.91
N TYR A 207 5.16 -2.49 -7.15
CA TYR A 207 5.68 -3.36 -6.08
C TYR A 207 5.94 -4.80 -6.54
N LEU A 208 5.53 -5.19 -7.76
CA LEU A 208 5.78 -6.52 -8.32
C LEU A 208 7.26 -6.92 -8.32
N PRO A 209 8.23 -6.04 -8.65
CA PRO A 209 9.65 -6.40 -8.59
C PRO A 209 10.11 -6.79 -7.18
N LEU A 210 9.64 -6.08 -6.15
CA LEU A 210 9.95 -6.41 -4.75
C LEU A 210 9.32 -7.76 -4.36
N GLY A 211 8.07 -7.98 -4.76
CA GLY A 211 7.37 -9.26 -4.58
C GLY A 211 8.12 -10.43 -5.24
N ALA A 212 8.64 -10.24 -6.46
CA ALA A 212 9.41 -11.24 -7.18
C ALA A 212 10.74 -11.57 -6.48
N ILE A 213 11.45 -10.57 -5.95
CA ILE A 213 12.68 -10.77 -5.17
C ILE A 213 12.38 -11.57 -3.91
N LEU A 214 11.36 -11.18 -3.14
CA LEU A 214 10.95 -11.89 -1.92
C LEU A 214 10.51 -13.33 -2.23
N GLY A 215 9.74 -13.53 -3.29
CA GLY A 215 9.29 -14.85 -3.75
C GLY A 215 10.44 -15.74 -4.20
N GLY A 216 11.41 -15.19 -4.92
CA GLY A 216 12.63 -15.89 -5.32
C GLY A 216 13.46 -16.33 -4.11
N VAL A 217 13.70 -15.43 -3.15
CA VAL A 217 14.39 -15.77 -1.90
C VAL A 217 13.61 -16.84 -1.11
N ALA A 218 12.29 -16.72 -1.02
CA ALA A 218 11.45 -17.73 -0.37
C ALA A 218 11.55 -19.09 -1.06
N LEU A 219 11.59 -19.12 -2.39
CA LEU A 219 11.69 -20.35 -3.18
C LEU A 219 13.03 -21.06 -3.00
N LEU A 220 14.12 -20.30 -2.97
CA LEU A 220 15.46 -20.83 -2.70
C LEU A 220 15.57 -21.45 -1.30
N ARG A 221 14.82 -20.92 -0.33
CA ARG A 221 14.85 -21.39 1.06
C ARG A 221 13.80 -22.44 1.43
N ALA A 222 12.70 -22.50 0.69
CA ALA A 222 11.66 -23.48 0.94
C ALA A 222 12.10 -24.87 0.44
N GLU A 223 11.70 -25.93 1.15
CA GLU A 223 12.02 -27.32 0.82
C GLU A 223 10.75 -28.18 0.77
N GLY A 224 10.81 -29.28 0.01
CA GLY A 224 9.74 -30.27 -0.08
C GLY A 224 8.36 -29.66 -0.33
N ARG A 225 7.38 -30.01 0.52
CA ARG A 225 5.98 -29.55 0.41
C ARG A 225 5.84 -28.03 0.53
N ALA A 226 6.70 -27.36 1.30
CA ALA A 226 6.65 -25.91 1.45
C ALA A 226 7.01 -25.20 0.13
N ARG A 227 8.00 -25.73 -0.60
CA ARG A 227 8.37 -25.23 -1.93
C ARG A 227 7.24 -25.42 -2.93
N THR A 228 6.66 -26.62 -2.98
CA THR A 228 5.51 -26.91 -3.85
C THR A 228 4.33 -25.99 -3.56
N ALA A 229 4.00 -25.79 -2.28
CA ALA A 229 2.93 -24.89 -1.88
C ALA A 229 3.22 -23.43 -2.28
N LEU A 230 4.45 -22.96 -2.12
CA LEU A 230 4.83 -21.60 -2.53
C LEU A 230 4.62 -21.39 -4.03
N VAL A 231 5.05 -22.34 -4.87
CA VAL A 231 4.85 -22.26 -6.33
C VAL A 231 3.37 -22.29 -6.67
N ALA A 232 2.60 -23.21 -6.07
CA ALA A 232 1.15 -23.29 -6.30
C ALA A 232 0.44 -21.98 -5.91
N LEU A 233 0.76 -21.42 -4.74
CA LEU A 233 0.20 -20.15 -4.29
C LEU A 233 0.59 -18.99 -5.20
N ALA A 234 1.84 -18.96 -5.69
CA ALA A 234 2.29 -17.93 -6.63
C ALA A 234 1.54 -18.01 -7.97
N VAL A 235 1.31 -19.22 -8.50
CA VAL A 235 0.53 -19.45 -9.73
C VAL A 235 -0.92 -19.00 -9.54
N VAL A 236 -1.55 -19.41 -8.43
CA VAL A 236 -2.94 -19.01 -8.11
C VAL A 236 -3.04 -17.49 -7.94
N ALA A 237 -2.10 -16.88 -7.21
CA ALA A 237 -2.07 -15.43 -7.01
C ALA A 237 -1.89 -14.68 -8.34
N GLY A 238 -0.96 -15.11 -9.19
CA GLY A 238 -0.74 -14.54 -10.51
C GLY A 238 -1.95 -14.67 -11.44
N ALA A 239 -2.57 -15.85 -11.47
CA ALA A 239 -3.79 -16.07 -12.25
C ALA A 239 -4.96 -15.20 -11.76
N THR A 240 -5.11 -15.07 -10.44
CA THR A 240 -6.15 -14.22 -9.82
C THR A 240 -5.91 -12.74 -10.12
N TYR A 241 -4.65 -12.30 -10.04
CA TYR A 241 -4.25 -10.93 -10.37
C TYR A 241 -4.58 -10.60 -11.82
N VAL A 242 -4.16 -11.46 -12.76
CA VAL A 242 -4.44 -11.28 -14.20
C VAL A 242 -5.94 -11.31 -14.48
N ALA A 243 -6.67 -12.30 -13.96
CA ALA A 243 -8.11 -12.42 -14.19
C ALA A 243 -8.89 -11.21 -13.64
N GLY A 244 -8.56 -10.76 -12.44
CA GLY A 244 -9.21 -9.60 -11.83
C GLY A 244 -8.89 -8.29 -12.56
N HIS A 245 -7.64 -8.11 -13.00
CA HIS A 245 -7.25 -6.95 -13.80
C HIS A 245 -7.98 -6.91 -15.15
N LEU A 246 -8.05 -8.03 -15.86
CA LEU A 246 -8.80 -8.13 -17.11
C LEU A 246 -10.30 -7.90 -16.90
N ALA A 247 -10.88 -8.39 -15.81
CA ALA A 247 -12.30 -8.20 -15.51
C ALA A 247 -12.65 -6.75 -15.13
N LEU A 248 -11.77 -6.07 -14.39
CA LEU A 248 -11.98 -4.69 -13.97
C LEU A 248 -11.65 -3.72 -15.10
N PHE A 249 -10.44 -3.80 -15.65
CA PHE A 249 -9.88 -2.78 -16.52
C PHE A 249 -9.84 -3.17 -18.00
N GLY A 250 -10.10 -4.43 -18.35
CA GLY A 250 -9.88 -4.95 -19.71
C GLY A 250 -8.40 -5.03 -20.10
N ALA A 251 -7.49 -4.82 -19.14
CA ALA A 251 -6.04 -4.72 -19.33
C ALA A 251 -5.31 -5.26 -18.10
N LEU A 252 -3.98 -5.37 -18.17
CA LEU A 252 -3.17 -5.90 -17.06
C LEU A 252 -2.73 -4.85 -16.05
N THR A 253 -3.08 -3.57 -16.27
CA THR A 253 -2.78 -2.49 -15.33
C THR A 253 -3.96 -1.53 -15.24
N PRO A 254 -4.22 -0.94 -14.07
CA PRO A 254 -5.28 0.06 -13.91
C PRO A 254 -4.96 1.36 -14.68
N TYR A 255 -3.68 1.63 -14.97
CA TYR A 255 -3.26 2.80 -15.75
C TYR A 255 -3.86 2.85 -17.15
N ASN A 256 -4.26 1.71 -17.72
CA ASN A 256 -4.91 1.65 -19.03
C ASN A 256 -6.28 2.37 -19.05
N SER A 257 -6.95 2.57 -17.91
CA SER A 257 -8.19 3.34 -17.85
C SER A 257 -7.96 4.85 -17.70
N ASN A 258 -6.72 5.28 -17.44
CA ASN A 258 -6.41 6.70 -17.23
C ASN A 258 -6.52 7.49 -18.54
N LEU A 259 -7.12 8.69 -18.48
CA LEU A 259 -7.26 9.58 -19.64
C LEU A 259 -5.93 9.91 -20.34
N VAL A 260 -4.81 9.88 -19.62
CA VAL A 260 -3.46 10.13 -20.18
C VAL A 260 -2.99 9.00 -21.10
N TYR A 261 -3.51 7.79 -20.90
CA TYR A 261 -3.14 6.57 -21.62
C TYR A 261 -4.29 6.02 -22.46
N ASP A 262 -5.30 6.83 -22.74
CA ASP A 262 -6.47 6.39 -23.50
C ASP A 262 -6.07 5.79 -24.86
N GLY A 263 -6.63 4.61 -25.15
CA GLY A 263 -6.30 3.79 -26.34
C GLY A 263 -4.94 3.10 -26.34
N ALA A 264 -4.07 3.30 -25.33
CA ALA A 264 -2.76 2.65 -25.28
C ALA A 264 -2.85 1.20 -24.78
N SER A 265 -2.07 0.32 -25.41
CA SER A 265 -1.84 -1.04 -24.92
C SER A 265 -1.05 -1.03 -23.60
N THR A 266 -1.15 -2.10 -22.80
CA THR A 266 -0.35 -2.23 -21.58
C THR A 266 1.16 -2.12 -21.87
N ALA A 267 1.64 -2.63 -23.01
CA ALA A 267 3.05 -2.55 -23.38
C ALA A 267 3.51 -1.10 -23.57
N GLU A 268 2.71 -0.28 -24.27
CA GLU A 268 3.01 1.14 -24.49
C GLU A 268 2.97 1.94 -23.19
N VAL A 269 2.02 1.64 -22.30
CA VAL A 269 1.96 2.25 -20.96
C VAL A 269 3.24 1.95 -20.20
N LEU A 270 3.64 0.67 -20.14
CA LEU A 270 4.87 0.25 -19.46
C LEU A 270 6.12 0.91 -20.08
N GLU A 271 6.20 0.98 -21.40
CA GLU A 271 7.32 1.65 -22.09
C GLU A 271 7.43 3.13 -21.69
N ARG A 272 6.30 3.86 -21.71
CA ARG A 272 6.25 5.26 -21.24
C ARG A 272 6.63 5.39 -19.76
N HIS A 273 6.32 4.38 -18.94
CA HIS A 273 6.69 4.29 -17.53
C HIS A 273 8.13 3.81 -17.28
N LEU A 274 8.83 3.29 -18.28
CA LEU A 274 10.26 2.95 -18.20
C LEU A 274 11.18 3.96 -18.91
N SER A 275 10.65 4.81 -19.79
CA SER A 275 11.44 5.82 -20.49
C SER A 275 12.03 6.89 -19.54
N ILE A 276 13.33 6.79 -19.27
CA ILE A 276 14.08 7.71 -18.39
C ILE A 276 14.27 9.11 -18.99
N PRO A 277 14.58 9.30 -20.30
CA PRO A 277 14.89 10.63 -20.85
C PRO A 277 13.76 11.64 -20.66
N GLY A 278 12.51 11.23 -20.86
CA GLY A 278 11.33 12.08 -20.66
C GLY A 278 11.02 12.43 -19.20
N ARG A 279 11.73 11.83 -18.24
CA ARG A 279 11.53 12.05 -16.79
C ARG A 279 12.78 12.51 -16.05
N ALA A 280 13.90 12.69 -16.76
CA ALA A 280 15.13 13.23 -16.18
C ALA A 280 14.93 14.61 -15.53
N TYR A 281 13.99 15.42 -16.04
CA TYR A 281 13.62 16.71 -15.43
C TYR A 281 13.17 16.59 -13.96
N ARG A 282 12.62 15.43 -13.55
CA ARG A 282 12.19 15.19 -12.16
C ARG A 282 13.37 15.08 -11.19
N LEU A 283 14.57 14.76 -11.68
CA LEU A 283 15.79 14.77 -10.87
C LEU A 283 16.29 16.19 -10.59
N VAL A 284 15.88 17.17 -11.40
CA VAL A 284 16.24 18.59 -11.23
C VAL A 284 15.32 19.28 -10.21
N GLY A 285 14.16 18.68 -9.91
CA GLY A 285 13.20 19.20 -8.93
C GLY A 285 13.26 18.56 -7.54
N LEU A 286 14.18 17.61 -7.32
CA LEU A 286 14.51 17.03 -6.00
C LEU A 286 15.62 17.86 -5.33
#